data_AF-A0A2H9LHN1-F1
#
_entry.id   AF-A0A2H9LHN1-F1
#
_cell.length_a   1.000
_cell.length_b   1.000
_cell.length_c   1.000
_cell.angle_alpha   90.00
_cell.angle_beta   90.00
_cell.angle_gamma   90.00
#
_symmetry.space_group_name_H-M   'P 1'
#
loop_
_entity.id
_entity.type
_entity.pdbx_description
1 polymer ?
#
loop_
_entity_poly.entity_id
_entity_poly.type
_entity_poly.pdbx_seq_one_letter_code
_entity_poly.pdbx_strand_id
1 'polypeptide(L)'
;MNYSFKLYNKEHMARTYGASLKISTKYAVEVARMIRGKSLARAKAMLSAVISKEKAVPFKRRHGDMAHQKEIGVGRFPVKCSREILSLLEGAEKNAQFLGLDTSSLIVKSIVASKAAAVHRYGRKRGRTGKSTHVEIVLEETKKPENKKEKKPEKK
;
A
#
# COMPACT_ATOMS: atom_id res chain seq x y z
N MET A 1 19.74 2.32 -6.57
CA MET A 1 18.27 2.34 -6.45
C MET A 1 17.93 3.17 -5.24
N ASN A 2 17.35 4.35 -5.42
CA ASN A 2 17.17 5.31 -4.33
C ASN A 2 15.72 5.27 -3.87
N TYR A 3 15.51 4.96 -2.59
CA TYR A 3 14.19 5.02 -1.98
C TYR A 3 13.81 6.48 -1.74
N SER A 4 12.53 6.82 -1.92
CA SER A 4 12.01 8.12 -1.56
C SER A 4 12.03 8.34 -0.04
N PHE A 5 11.96 7.26 0.74
CA PHE A 5 12.04 7.31 2.20
C PHE A 5 13.51 7.31 2.65
N LYS A 6 13.92 8.41 3.31
CA LYS A 6 15.33 8.65 3.68
C LYS A 6 15.72 8.12 5.06
N LEU A 7 14.80 8.13 6.03
CA LEU A 7 15.06 7.79 7.43
C LEU A 7 14.99 6.28 7.69
N TYR A 8 15.78 5.50 6.97
CA TYR A 8 15.74 4.04 7.06
C TYR A 8 16.65 3.53 8.18
N ASN A 9 16.07 2.86 9.19
CA ASN A 9 16.81 2.13 10.21
C ASN A 9 16.63 0.60 10.01
N LYS A 10 17.73 -0.12 9.79
CA LYS A 10 17.72 -1.58 9.57
C LYS A 10 17.24 -2.37 10.80
N GLU A 11 17.42 -1.84 12.00
CA GLU A 11 17.10 -2.54 13.25
C GLU A 11 15.60 -2.65 13.50
N HIS A 12 14.81 -1.73 12.95
CA HIS A 12 13.37 -1.63 13.21
C HIS A 12 12.53 -1.54 11.94
N MET A 13 13.15 -1.56 10.76
CA MET A 13 12.44 -1.41 9.49
C MET A 13 12.86 -2.44 8.46
N ALA A 14 11.85 -2.91 7.72
CA ALA A 14 12.03 -3.75 6.54
C ALA A 14 11.55 -3.01 5.30
N ARG A 15 12.21 -3.20 4.16
CA ARG A 15 11.86 -2.55 2.90
C ARG A 15 11.74 -3.53 1.75
N THR A 16 10.86 -3.21 0.80
CA THR A 16 10.66 -3.97 -0.43
C THR A 16 10.42 -3.03 -1.59
N TYR A 17 10.88 -3.44 -2.77
CA TYR A 17 10.75 -2.68 -4.00
C TYR A 17 10.18 -3.55 -5.12
N GLY A 18 9.06 -3.13 -5.70
CA GLY A 18 8.52 -3.69 -6.93
C GLY A 18 8.92 -2.84 -8.13
N ALA A 19 9.76 -3.38 -9.01
CA ALA A 19 10.22 -2.67 -10.20
C ALA A 19 9.29 -2.90 -11.40
N SER A 20 8.91 -1.82 -12.12
CA SER A 20 8.25 -1.90 -13.44
C SER A 20 6.99 -2.79 -13.49
N LEU A 21 6.22 -2.83 -12.41
CA LEU A 21 4.99 -3.61 -12.28
C LEU A 21 3.97 -3.17 -13.33
N LYS A 22 3.26 -4.11 -13.95
CA LYS A 22 2.27 -3.84 -15.02
C LYS A 22 0.93 -3.35 -14.49
N ILE A 23 0.98 -2.33 -13.65
CA ILE A 23 -0.17 -1.70 -13.00
C ILE A 23 -0.25 -0.20 -13.31
N SER A 24 -1.44 0.35 -13.14
CA SER A 24 -1.72 1.77 -13.33
C SER A 24 -1.23 2.58 -12.14
N THR A 25 -0.32 3.53 -12.36
CA THR A 25 0.20 4.41 -11.29
C THR A 25 -0.92 5.18 -10.60
N LYS A 26 -1.94 5.62 -11.36
CA LYS A 26 -3.10 6.34 -10.80
C LYS A 26 -3.84 5.50 -9.75
N TYR A 27 -3.94 4.19 -9.98
CA TYR A 27 -4.66 3.28 -9.10
C TYR A 27 -3.77 2.86 -7.93
N ALA A 28 -2.50 2.54 -8.22
CA ALA A 28 -1.51 2.22 -7.20
C ALA A 28 -1.35 3.33 -6.15
N VAL A 29 -1.38 4.61 -6.54
CA VAL A 29 -1.31 5.74 -5.60
C VAL A 29 -2.52 5.78 -4.64
N GLU A 30 -3.74 5.53 -5.14
CA GLU A 30 -4.94 5.55 -4.29
C GLU A 30 -4.98 4.31 -3.38
N VAL A 31 -4.58 3.13 -3.87
CA VAL A 31 -4.43 1.92 -3.05
C VAL A 31 -3.36 2.13 -1.97
N ALA A 32 -2.21 2.68 -2.32
CA ALA A 32 -1.14 2.99 -1.38
C ALA A 32 -1.61 3.95 -0.29
N ARG A 33 -2.37 4.98 -0.66
CA ARG A 33 -2.96 5.92 0.31
C ARG A 33 -3.91 5.23 1.28
N MET A 34 -4.68 4.26 0.81
CA MET A 34 -5.65 3.53 1.64
C MET A 34 -4.96 2.69 2.73
N ILE A 35 -3.82 2.08 2.43
CA ILE A 35 -3.13 1.15 3.35
C ILE A 35 -2.02 1.81 4.18
N ARG A 36 -1.58 3.02 3.81
CA ARG A 36 -0.54 3.76 4.54
C ARG A 36 -0.93 3.98 6.00
N GLY A 37 0.00 3.69 6.92
CA GLY A 37 -0.18 3.85 8.37
C GLY A 37 -1.09 2.81 9.01
N LYS A 38 -1.46 1.73 8.30
CA LYS A 38 -2.21 0.61 8.88
C LYS A 38 -1.25 -0.50 9.34
N SER A 39 -1.70 -1.32 10.30
CA SER A 39 -1.00 -2.55 10.64
C SER A 39 -0.93 -3.48 9.42
N LEU A 40 0.12 -4.29 9.33
CA LEU A 40 0.32 -5.22 8.23
C LEU A 40 -0.89 -6.14 8.03
N ALA A 41 -1.41 -6.72 9.12
CA ALA A 41 -2.59 -7.59 9.09
C ALA A 41 -3.82 -6.87 8.52
N ARG A 42 -4.08 -5.64 8.97
CA ARG A 42 -5.21 -4.84 8.47
C ARG A 42 -5.02 -4.45 7.01
N ALA A 43 -3.80 -4.10 6.60
CA ALA A 43 -3.50 -3.77 5.21
C ALA A 43 -3.77 -4.96 4.29
N LYS A 44 -3.31 -6.16 4.64
CA LYS A 44 -3.60 -7.41 3.90
C LYS A 44 -5.10 -7.67 3.80
N ALA A 45 -5.81 -7.63 4.93
CA ALA A 45 -7.26 -7.84 4.95
C ALA A 45 -8.02 -6.84 4.06
N MET A 46 -7.63 -5.56 4.10
CA MET A 46 -8.22 -4.53 3.25
C MET A 46 -7.96 -4.79 1.76
N LEU A 47 -6.75 -5.23 1.38
CA LEU A 47 -6.44 -5.56 -0.01
C LEU A 47 -7.22 -6.79 -0.49
N SER A 48 -7.35 -7.83 0.35
CA SER A 48 -8.17 -9.01 0.04
C SER A 48 -9.64 -8.64 -0.18
N ALA A 49 -10.22 -7.79 0.68
CA ALA A 49 -11.59 -7.29 0.50
C ALA A 49 -11.77 -6.49 -0.82
N VAL A 50 -10.74 -5.76 -1.27
CA VAL A 50 -10.77 -5.08 -2.59
C VAL A 50 -10.71 -6.09 -3.73
N ILE A 51 -9.95 -7.17 -3.58
CA ILE A 51 -9.84 -8.24 -4.58
C ILE A 51 -11.19 -8.96 -4.74
N SER A 52 -11.87 -9.24 -3.63
CA SER A 52 -13.23 -9.81 -3.59
C SER A 52 -14.33 -8.80 -3.98
N LYS A 53 -13.97 -7.53 -4.21
CA LYS A 53 -14.90 -6.42 -4.51
C LYS A 53 -15.91 -6.11 -3.39
N GLU A 54 -15.60 -6.49 -2.16
CA GLU A 54 -16.40 -6.17 -0.98
C GLU A 54 -16.16 -4.74 -0.52
N LYS A 55 -14.90 -4.29 -0.63
CA LYS A 55 -14.47 -2.95 -0.18
C LYS A 55 -13.95 -2.12 -1.34
N ALA A 56 -14.56 -0.95 -1.56
CA ALA A 56 -14.08 -0.01 -2.58
C ALA A 56 -12.88 0.78 -2.07
N VAL A 57 -11.96 1.10 -2.98
CA VAL A 57 -10.85 2.03 -2.73
C VAL A 57 -11.36 3.45 -2.96
N PRO A 58 -11.21 4.38 -2.00
CA PRO A 58 -11.54 5.78 -2.20
C PRO A 58 -10.59 6.43 -3.20
N PHE A 59 -11.12 7.11 -4.22
CA PHE A 59 -10.33 7.85 -5.19
C PHE A 59 -10.37 9.35 -4.86
N LYS A 60 -9.28 9.90 -4.32
CA LYS A 60 -9.23 11.31 -3.90
C LYS A 60 -8.71 12.28 -4.95
N ARG A 61 -7.75 11.88 -5.80
CA ARG A 61 -7.11 12.81 -6.76
C ARG A 61 -7.57 12.61 -8.19
N ARG A 62 -7.79 11.37 -8.61
CA ARG A 62 -8.09 11.01 -10.00
C ARG A 62 -9.49 10.46 -10.09
N HIS A 63 -10.48 11.31 -9.78
CA HIS A 63 -11.88 10.95 -9.56
C HIS A 63 -12.87 11.40 -10.66
N GLY A 64 -12.38 11.97 -11.77
CA GLY A 64 -13.24 12.39 -12.88
C GLY A 64 -14.00 11.23 -13.52
N ASP A 65 -15.29 11.44 -13.79
CA ASP A 65 -16.22 10.51 -14.46
C ASP A 65 -16.27 9.11 -13.84
N MET A 66 -16.13 9.02 -12.51
CA MET A 66 -16.25 7.75 -11.80
C MET A 66 -17.52 7.65 -10.99
N ALA A 67 -18.11 6.46 -11.03
CA ALA A 67 -19.32 6.13 -10.28
C ALA A 67 -19.08 6.24 -8.76
N HIS A 68 -20.11 6.72 -8.07
CA HIS A 68 -20.16 6.69 -6.62
C HIS A 68 -20.32 5.25 -6.11
N GLN A 69 -19.70 4.98 -4.98
CA GLN A 69 -19.81 3.77 -4.20
C GLN A 69 -20.50 4.11 -2.88
N LYS A 70 -21.23 3.13 -2.35
CA LYS A 70 -21.91 3.26 -1.07
C LYS A 70 -20.89 3.63 0.02
N GLU A 71 -21.25 4.55 0.91
CA GLU A 71 -20.47 5.04 2.07
C GLU A 71 -19.24 5.91 1.77
N ILE A 72 -18.54 5.70 0.66
CA ILE A 72 -17.21 6.30 0.40
C ILE A 72 -17.27 7.46 -0.61
N GLY A 73 -18.38 7.59 -1.35
CA GLY A 73 -18.47 8.50 -2.49
C GLY A 73 -17.71 7.92 -3.67
N VAL A 74 -16.84 8.70 -4.34
CA VAL A 74 -16.17 8.20 -5.56
C VAL A 74 -15.15 7.10 -5.24
N GLY A 75 -15.37 5.90 -5.80
CA GLY A 75 -14.54 4.73 -5.51
C GLY A 75 -14.57 3.67 -6.60
N ARG A 76 -13.55 2.81 -6.62
CA ARG A 76 -13.45 1.65 -7.52
C ARG A 76 -12.76 0.47 -6.85
N PHE A 77 -12.80 -0.69 -7.52
CA PHE A 77 -12.15 -1.93 -7.09
C PHE A 77 -10.94 -2.26 -8.00
N PRO A 78 -9.75 -1.70 -7.75
CA PRO A 78 -8.57 -1.93 -8.59
C PRO A 78 -7.91 -3.29 -8.33
N VAL A 79 -8.61 -4.39 -8.67
CA VAL A 79 -8.21 -5.79 -8.37
C VAL A 79 -6.77 -6.09 -8.75
N LYS A 80 -6.35 -5.75 -9.98
CA LYS A 80 -4.97 -6.01 -10.44
C LYS A 80 -3.91 -5.30 -9.58
N CYS A 81 -4.17 -4.05 -9.18
CA CYS A 81 -3.22 -3.29 -8.36
C CYS A 81 -3.15 -3.87 -6.95
N SER A 82 -4.30 -4.26 -6.39
CA SER A 82 -4.34 -4.85 -5.05
C SER A 82 -3.61 -6.19 -4.97
N ARG A 83 -3.72 -7.06 -6.00
CA ARG A 83 -2.96 -8.33 -6.05
C ARG A 83 -1.45 -8.12 -6.04
N GLU A 84 -0.97 -7.21 -6.87
CA GLU A 84 0.47 -6.93 -6.98
C GLU A 84 1.03 -6.30 -5.70
N ILE A 85 0.28 -5.37 -5.08
CA ILE A 85 0.69 -4.75 -3.82
C ILE A 85 0.62 -5.76 -2.66
N LEU A 86 -0.35 -6.67 -2.65
CA LEU A 86 -0.44 -7.74 -1.66
C LEU A 86 0.78 -8.65 -1.70
N SER A 87 1.18 -9.08 -2.91
CA SER A 87 2.40 -9.88 -3.10
C SER A 87 3.66 -9.15 -2.61
N LEU A 88 3.77 -7.84 -2.84
CA LEU A 88 4.88 -7.04 -2.30
C LEU A 88 4.87 -6.92 -0.78
N LEU A 89 3.69 -6.85 -0.15
CA LEU A 89 3.58 -6.85 1.32
C LEU A 89 3.99 -8.19 1.93
N GLU A 90 3.64 -9.30 1.29
CA GLU A 90 4.10 -10.64 1.70
C GLU A 90 5.63 -10.75 1.56
N GLY A 91 6.21 -10.19 0.50
CA GLY A 91 7.66 -10.07 0.36
C GLY A 91 8.29 -9.21 1.47
N ALA A 92 7.65 -8.09 1.82
CA ALA A 92 8.11 -7.21 2.91
C ALA A 92 8.04 -7.88 4.29
N GLU A 93 7.01 -8.68 4.54
CA GLU A 93 6.87 -9.48 5.75
C GLU A 93 7.97 -10.55 5.85
N LYS A 94 8.27 -11.26 4.76
CA LYS A 94 9.38 -12.22 4.72
C LYS A 94 10.72 -11.54 5.00
N ASN A 95 10.94 -10.34 4.45
CA ASN A 95 12.13 -9.56 4.74
C ASN A 95 12.19 -9.13 6.22
N ALA A 96 11.06 -8.75 6.81
CA ALA A 96 10.98 -8.39 8.23
C ALA A 96 11.26 -9.59 9.13
N GLN A 97 10.72 -10.76 8.79
CA GLN A 97 10.99 -12.02 9.48
C GLN A 97 12.48 -12.40 9.39
N PHE A 98 13.11 -12.23 8.23
CA PHE A 98 14.55 -12.46 8.07
C PHE A 98 15.40 -11.52 8.94
N LEU A 99 14.94 -10.29 9.15
CA LEU A 99 15.59 -9.32 10.05
C LEU A 99 15.27 -9.56 11.54
N GLY A 100 14.43 -10.56 11.87
CA GLY A 100 14.03 -10.87 13.24
C GLY A 100 13.02 -9.91 13.87
N LEU A 101 12.32 -9.10 13.05
CA LEU A 101 11.28 -8.18 13.52
C LEU A 101 10.01 -8.94 13.89
N ASP A 102 9.26 -8.45 14.89
CA ASP A 102 7.98 -9.03 15.26
C ASP A 102 6.90 -8.72 14.20
N THR A 103 6.55 -9.73 13.41
CA THR A 103 5.53 -9.63 12.34
C THR A 103 4.16 -9.14 12.82
N SER A 104 3.83 -9.34 14.10
CA SER A 104 2.53 -8.94 14.67
C SER A 104 2.42 -7.44 14.94
N SER A 105 3.55 -6.75 15.12
CA SER A 105 3.63 -5.33 15.47
C SER A 105 4.09 -4.43 14.31
N LEU A 106 4.17 -4.99 13.09
CA LEU A 106 4.53 -4.26 11.89
C LEU A 106 3.41 -3.32 11.40
N ILE A 107 3.82 -2.09 11.08
CA ILE A 107 2.98 -1.10 10.41
C ILE A 107 3.53 -0.75 9.04
N VAL A 108 2.65 -0.39 8.10
CA VAL A 108 3.05 0.17 6.81
C VAL A 108 3.41 1.63 6.98
N LYS A 109 4.66 1.92 7.35
CA LYS A 109 5.14 3.29 7.59
C LYS A 109 5.13 4.14 6.33
N SER A 110 5.69 3.61 5.25
CA SER A 110 5.72 4.30 3.96
C SER A 110 5.34 3.36 2.84
N ILE A 111 4.49 3.86 1.94
CA ILE A 111 4.26 3.23 0.64
C ILE A 111 4.18 4.32 -0.43
N VAL A 112 4.98 4.16 -1.48
CA VAL A 112 5.10 5.11 -2.58
C VAL A 112 4.95 4.39 -3.90
N ALA A 113 4.11 4.92 -4.78
CA ALA A 113 3.93 4.43 -6.14
C ALA A 113 4.37 5.52 -7.12
N SER A 114 5.39 5.23 -7.93
CA SER A 114 5.97 6.17 -8.92
C SER A 114 5.87 5.59 -10.33
N LYS A 115 5.80 6.47 -11.33
CA LYS A 115 5.64 6.05 -12.74
C LYS A 115 6.94 5.37 -13.21
N ALA A 116 6.82 4.19 -13.80
CA ALA A 116 7.94 3.49 -14.42
C ALA A 116 7.98 3.76 -15.93
N ALA A 117 9.05 3.29 -16.59
CA ALA A 117 9.19 3.34 -18.04
C ALA A 117 7.97 2.69 -18.72
N ALA A 118 7.38 3.44 -19.65
CA ALA A 118 6.20 3.00 -20.37
C ALA A 118 6.62 2.15 -21.58
N VAL A 119 5.95 1.02 -21.79
CA VAL A 119 6.22 0.17 -22.96
C VAL A 119 5.47 0.74 -24.16
N HIS A 120 6.20 1.15 -25.19
CA HIS A 120 5.60 1.62 -26.45
C HIS A 120 5.08 0.44 -27.27
N ARG A 121 3.95 0.65 -27.95
CA ARG A 121 3.40 -0.32 -28.90
C ARG A 121 3.70 0.13 -30.33
N TYR A 122 3.95 -0.83 -31.21
CA TYR A 122 4.30 -0.61 -32.62
C TYR A 122 3.11 -0.84 -33.58
N GLY A 123 3.32 -0.52 -34.86
CA GLY A 123 2.32 -0.69 -35.92
C GLY A 123 1.08 0.19 -35.76
N ARG A 124 -0.10 -0.33 -36.08
CA ARG A 124 -1.39 0.39 -35.94
C ARG A 124 -1.72 0.85 -34.50
N LYS A 125 -0.99 0.36 -33.49
CA LYS A 125 -1.15 0.75 -32.08
C LYS A 125 -0.12 1.80 -31.63
N ARG A 126 0.69 2.34 -32.54
CA ARG A 126 1.63 3.45 -32.30
C ARG A 126 0.87 4.63 -31.67
N GLY A 127 1.33 5.07 -30.50
CA GLY A 127 0.65 6.08 -29.65
C GLY A 127 0.02 5.53 -28.37
N ARG A 128 -0.26 4.22 -28.29
CA ARG A 128 -0.69 3.58 -27.04
C ARG A 128 0.52 3.12 -26.23
N THR A 129 0.60 3.53 -24.97
CA THR A 129 1.66 3.11 -24.04
C THR A 129 1.13 2.19 -22.94
N GLY A 130 1.92 1.17 -22.60
CA GLY A 130 1.67 0.31 -21.45
C GLY A 130 1.89 1.08 -20.16
N LYS A 131 1.02 0.85 -19.17
CA LYS A 131 1.18 1.41 -17.83
C LYS A 131 2.10 0.51 -17.02
N SER A 132 3.16 1.12 -16.49
CA SER A 132 4.11 0.48 -15.58
C SER A 132 4.32 1.37 -14.37
N THR A 133 4.53 0.79 -13.19
CA THR A 133 4.68 1.52 -11.92
C THR A 133 5.76 0.87 -11.06
N HIS A 134 6.59 1.68 -10.43
CA HIS A 134 7.46 1.26 -9.33
C HIS A 134 6.72 1.42 -8.00
N VAL A 135 6.84 0.45 -7.10
CA VAL A 135 6.23 0.51 -5.78
C VAL A 135 7.30 0.28 -4.72
N GLU A 136 7.41 1.21 -3.79
CA GLU A 136 8.28 1.15 -2.62
C GLU A 136 7.43 0.93 -1.38
N ILE A 137 7.80 -0.04 -0.55
CA ILE A 137 7.15 -0.30 0.74
C ILE A 137 8.22 -0.32 1.82
N VAL A 138 7.94 0.37 2.92
CA VAL A 138 8.73 0.32 4.16
C VAL A 138 7.78 -0.05 5.29
N LEU A 139 8.08 -1.16 5.95
CA LEU A 139 7.48 -1.58 7.20
C LEU A 139 8.34 -1.12 8.36
N GLU A 140 7.69 -0.74 9.44
CA GLU A 140 8.32 -0.34 10.70
C GLU A 140 7.71 -1.16 11.82
N GLU A 141 8.55 -1.66 12.72
CA GLU A 141 8.13 -2.28 13.95
C GLU A 141 7.72 -1.18 14.94
N THR A 142 6.46 -1.23 15.40
CA THR A 142 6.01 -0.32 16.45
C THR A 142 6.10 -1.01 17.80
N LYS A 143 6.80 -0.38 18.74
CA LYS A 143 6.64 -0.73 20.16
C LYS A 143 5.16 -0.52 20.50
N LYS A 144 4.47 -1.58 20.90
CA LYS A 144 3.07 -1.49 21.36
C LYS A 144 3.01 -0.34 22.38
N PRO A 145 2.11 0.63 22.25
CA PRO A 145 1.90 1.58 23.32
C PRO A 145 1.43 0.75 24.52
N GLU A 146 2.21 0.74 25.60
CA GLU A 146 1.71 0.27 26.88
C GLU A 146 0.42 1.05 27.16
N ASN A 147 -0.70 0.34 27.26
CA ASN A 147 -1.99 0.95 27.56
C ASN A 147 -1.85 1.74 28.87
N LYS A 148 -1.76 3.07 28.78
CA LYS A 148 -2.05 3.96 29.91
C LYS A 148 -3.55 3.78 30.20
N LYS A 149 -3.88 2.80 31.03
CA LYS A 149 -5.17 2.74 31.71
C LYS A 149 -5.24 3.98 32.60
N GLU A 150 -5.87 5.04 32.12
CA GLU A 150 -6.27 6.16 32.97
C GLU A 150 -7.18 5.59 34.07
N LYS A 151 -6.65 5.52 35.29
CA LYS A 151 -7.45 5.30 36.50
C LYS A 151 -8.41 6.49 36.58
N LYS A 152 -9.69 6.28 36.26
CA LYS A 152 -10.73 7.25 36.62
C LYS A 152 -10.68 7.42 38.15
N PRO A 153 -10.48 8.63 38.69
CA PRO A 153 -10.58 8.82 40.12
C PRO A 153 -12.03 8.55 40.56
N GLU A 154 -12.17 7.66 41.54
CA GLU A 154 -13.43 7.40 42.23
C GLU A 154 -13.93 8.73 42.81
N LYS A 155 -15.15 9.13 42.42
CA LYS A 155 -15.82 10.29 43.01
C LYS A 155 -16.20 9.92 44.45
N LYS A 156 -15.58 10.59 45.42
CA LYS A 156 -16.11 10.71 46.79
C LYS A 156 -17.20 11.77 46.82
#